data_AF-A0AAE1L8V4-F1
#
_entry.id   AF-A0AAE1L8V4-F1
#
_cell.length_a   1.000
_cell.length_b   1.000
_cell.length_c   1.000
_cell.angle_alpha   90.00
_cell.angle_beta   90.00
_cell.angle_gamma   90.00
#
_symmetry.space_group_name_H-M   'P 1'
#
loop_
_entity.id
_entity.type
_entity.pdbx_description
1 polymer ?
#
loop_
_entity_poly.entity_id
_entity_poly.type
_entity_poly.pdbx_seq_one_letter_code
_entity_poly.pdbx_strand_id
1 'polypeptide(L)'
;MFINKGSTMNLTCIVHHSPEPPPAIYWTHNEEEINYDSPRGGVSVITEKGDVTTSYLLIQRAKEPDSGKYTCNPSNANPETVVVHVLNGEHPAAMQHGGQLRLEYPFFVVLFSLLVALLGL
;
A
#
# COMPACT_ATOMS: atom_id res chain seq x y z
N MET A 1 1.99 1.63 -2.05
CA MET A 1 2.15 0.26 -1.50
C MET A 1 1.70 0.26 -0.05
N PHE A 2 0.96 -0.76 0.39
CA PHE A 2 0.57 -0.93 1.80
C PHE A 2 1.26 -2.14 2.40
N ILE A 3 1.81 -1.99 3.60
CA ILE A 3 2.56 -3.03 4.32
C ILE A 3 2.05 -3.09 5.76
N ASN A 4 1.82 -4.29 6.31
CA ASN A 4 1.46 -4.41 7.71
C ASN A 4 2.68 -4.19 8.61
N LYS A 5 2.50 -3.50 9.73
CA LYS A 5 3.50 -3.38 10.79
C LYS A 5 4.08 -4.75 11.17
N GLY A 6 5.40 -4.79 11.37
CA GLY A 6 6.16 -6.01 11.66
C GLY A 6 6.57 -6.82 10.43
N SER A 7 6.00 -6.57 9.25
CA SER A 7 6.38 -7.27 8.01
C SER A 7 7.77 -6.84 7.52
N THR A 8 8.33 -7.60 6.57
CA THR A 8 9.53 -7.20 5.83
C THR A 8 9.14 -6.58 4.50
N MET A 9 9.65 -5.37 4.22
CA MET A 9 9.51 -4.70 2.92
C MET A 9 10.66 -5.15 2.01
N ASN A 10 10.34 -5.50 0.77
CA ASN A 10 11.31 -5.69 -0.30
C ASN A 10 10.92 -4.76 -1.44
N LEU A 11 11.66 -3.66 -1.58
CA LEU A 11 11.50 -2.73 -2.69
C LEU A 11 12.53 -3.08 -3.75
N THR A 12 12.05 -3.47 -4.93
CA THR A 12 12.91 -3.89 -6.04
C THR A 12 12.95 -2.80 -7.09
N CYS A 13 14.15 -2.37 -7.44
CA CYS A 13 14.42 -1.45 -8.53
C CYS A 13 15.14 -2.19 -9.64
N ILE A 14 14.56 -2.19 -10.83
CA ILE A 14 15.09 -2.91 -11.99
C ILE A 14 15.44 -1.87 -13.07
N VAL A 15 16.70 -1.81 -13.47
CA VAL A 15 17.17 -0.88 -14.50
C VAL A 15 17.21 -1.61 -15.84
N HIS A 16 16.24 -1.32 -16.70
CA HIS A 16 16.16 -1.86 -18.06
C HIS A 16 16.81 -0.92 -19.08
N HIS A 17 17.25 -1.48 -20.21
CA HIS A 17 17.70 -0.73 -21.40
C HIS A 17 18.81 0.30 -21.16
N SER A 18 19.65 0.11 -20.14
CA SER A 18 20.80 0.97 -19.92
C SER A 18 21.92 0.58 -20.89
N PRO A 19 22.55 1.53 -21.62
CA PRO A 19 23.69 1.23 -22.50
C PRO A 19 24.86 0.57 -21.75
N GLU A 20 25.03 0.92 -20.47
CA GLU A 20 25.99 0.30 -19.57
C GLU A 20 25.34 0.09 -18.19
N PRO A 21 25.65 -0.99 -17.45
CA PRO A 21 25.14 -1.20 -16.10
C PRO A 21 25.50 -0.02 -15.17
N PRO A 22 24.56 0.50 -14.35
CA PRO A 22 24.86 1.57 -13.40
C PRO A 22 26.04 1.22 -12.48
N PRO A 23 27.06 2.08 -12.36
CA PRO A 23 28.11 1.94 -11.36
C PRO A 23 27.57 1.81 -9.94
N ALA A 24 26.51 2.57 -9.61
CA ALA A 24 25.83 2.54 -8.32
C ALA A 24 24.32 2.77 -8.46
N ILE A 25 23.57 2.27 -7.49
CA ILE A 25 22.16 2.58 -7.26
C ILE A 25 22.03 3.00 -5.80
N TYR A 26 21.52 4.19 -5.54
CA TYR A 26 21.31 4.72 -4.18
C TYR A 26 19.82 4.87 -3.89
N TRP A 27 19.44 4.60 -2.64
CA TRP A 27 18.06 4.70 -2.18
C TRP A 27 17.89 5.89 -1.26
N THR A 28 16.81 6.64 -1.47
CA THR A 28 16.40 7.73 -0.56
C THR A 28 15.04 7.45 0.04
N HIS A 29 14.84 7.87 1.29
CA HIS A 29 13.56 7.89 1.98
C HIS A 29 13.22 9.35 2.31
N ASN A 30 12.10 9.84 1.79
CA ASN A 30 11.67 11.24 1.92
C ASN A 30 12.79 12.24 1.54
N GLU A 31 13.45 12.00 0.40
CA GLU A 31 14.52 12.84 -0.16
C GLU A 31 15.87 12.76 0.58
N GLU A 32 15.96 12.04 1.69
CA GLU A 32 17.20 11.79 2.43
C GLU A 32 17.79 10.42 2.10
N GLU A 33 19.12 10.31 2.00
CA GLU A 33 19.79 9.03 1.78
C GLU A 33 19.56 8.07 2.95
N ILE A 34 19.25 6.81 2.64
CA ILE A 34 18.98 5.81 3.67
C ILE A 34 20.30 5.38 4.32
N ASN A 35 20.39 5.57 5.63
CA ASN A 35 21.48 5.03 6.43
C ASN A 35 21.26 3.55 6.79
N TYR A 36 21.96 2.67 6.09
CA TYR A 36 21.90 1.21 6.29
C TYR A 36 22.47 0.75 7.64
N ASP A 37 23.36 1.54 8.25
CA ASP A 37 23.99 1.28 9.56
C ASP A 37 23.28 1.99 10.72
N SER A 38 22.05 2.48 10.48
CA SER A 38 21.30 3.19 11.51
C SER A 38 21.00 2.28 12.73
N PRO A 39 20.88 2.86 13.94
CA PRO A 39 20.54 2.09 15.16
C PRO A 39 19.22 1.32 15.09
N ARG A 40 18.36 1.63 14.10
CA ARG A 40 17.13 0.88 13.83
C ARG A 40 17.43 -0.61 13.53
N GLY A 41 18.50 -0.85 12.78
CA GLY A 41 18.87 -2.17 12.25
C GLY A 41 17.83 -2.77 11.29
N GLY A 42 18.21 -3.86 10.63
CA GLY A 42 17.33 -4.58 9.71
C GLY A 42 17.03 -3.83 8.42
N VAL A 43 17.91 -2.90 8.02
CA VAL A 43 17.90 -2.26 6.70
C VAL A 43 19.10 -2.81 5.93
N SER A 44 18.90 -3.28 4.71
CA SER A 44 20.01 -3.71 3.85
C SER A 44 19.70 -3.45 2.38
N VAL A 45 20.76 -3.31 1.59
CA VAL A 45 20.68 -3.19 0.14
C VAL A 45 21.52 -4.29 -0.50
N ILE A 46 20.94 -4.93 -1.51
CA ILE A 46 21.62 -5.91 -2.35
C ILE A 46 21.51 -5.41 -3.79
N THR A 47 22.63 -5.31 -4.50
CA THR A 47 22.63 -4.91 -5.91
C THR A 47 23.28 -6.01 -6.74
N GLU A 48 22.51 -6.57 -7.65
CA GLU A 48 22.93 -7.57 -8.61
C GLU A 48 23.20 -6.87 -9.94
N LYS A 49 24.45 -6.94 -10.40
CA LYS A 49 24.88 -6.36 -11.69
C LYS A 49 24.89 -7.45 -12.75
N GLY A 50 24.36 -7.14 -13.92
CA GLY A 50 24.32 -8.01 -15.10
C GLY A 50 23.81 -7.23 -16.31
N ASP A 51 23.26 -7.91 -17.31
CA ASP A 51 22.59 -7.25 -18.46
C ASP A 51 21.44 -6.35 -18.01
N VAL A 52 20.78 -6.74 -16.91
CA VAL A 52 19.82 -5.95 -16.16
C VAL A 52 20.34 -5.81 -14.74
N THR A 53 20.55 -4.58 -14.29
CA THR A 53 20.94 -4.33 -12.91
C THR A 53 19.70 -4.26 -12.03
N THR A 54 19.68 -5.04 -10.95
CA THR A 54 18.57 -5.07 -10.00
C THR A 54 19.07 -4.71 -8.60
N SER A 55 18.41 -3.77 -7.94
CA SER A 55 18.67 -3.39 -6.55
C SER A 55 17.48 -3.72 -5.68
N TYR A 56 17.74 -4.36 -4.54
CA TYR A 56 16.75 -4.73 -3.54
C TYR A 56 17.02 -3.96 -2.26
N LEU A 57 16.08 -3.10 -1.85
CA LEU A 57 16.06 -2.48 -0.53
C LEU A 57 15.16 -3.31 0.40
N LEU A 58 15.79 -3.89 1.43
CA LEU A 58 15.12 -4.72 2.43
C LEU A 58 14.99 -3.94 3.74
N ILE A 59 13.76 -3.78 4.23
CA ILE A 59 13.46 -3.16 5.53
C ILE A 59 12.66 -4.15 6.36
N GLN A 60 13.30 -4.72 7.38
CA GLN A 60 12.68 -5.66 8.30
C GLN A 60 11.88 -4.95 9.39
N ARG A 61 10.89 -5.67 9.94
CA ARG A 61 10.07 -5.24 11.08
C ARG A 61 9.50 -3.84 10.87
N ALA A 62 8.77 -3.64 9.78
CA ALA A 62 8.18 -2.36 9.39
C ALA A 62 7.46 -1.66 10.58
N LYS A 63 7.69 -0.37 10.74
CA LYS A 63 7.14 0.52 11.76
C LYS A 63 6.50 1.73 11.06
N GLU A 64 5.62 2.45 11.73
CA GLU A 64 4.98 3.63 11.14
C GLU A 64 5.95 4.65 10.53
N PRO A 65 7.12 4.97 11.15
CA PRO A 65 8.07 5.92 10.56
C PRO A 65 8.71 5.45 9.25
N ASP A 66 8.58 4.17 8.88
CA ASP A 66 9.00 3.68 7.56
C ASP A 66 7.99 4.02 6.47
N SER A 67 6.85 4.62 6.81
CA SER A 67 5.97 5.17 5.78
C SER A 67 6.65 6.36 5.10
N GLY A 68 6.43 6.52 3.81
CA GLY A 68 7.01 7.63 3.06
C GLY A 68 7.32 7.31 1.62
N LYS A 69 8.03 8.24 0.98
CA LYS A 69 8.49 8.12 -0.40
C LYS A 69 9.84 7.41 -0.40
N TYR A 70 9.92 6.27 -1.09
CA TYR A 70 11.18 5.58 -1.37
C TYR A 70 11.54 5.79 -2.83
N THR A 71 12.72 6.35 -3.09
CA THR A 71 13.20 6.57 -4.44
C THR A 71 14.44 5.73 -4.68
N CYS A 72 14.42 4.95 -5.75
CA CYS A 72 15.62 4.33 -6.31
C CYS A 72 16.27 5.31 -7.27
N ASN A 73 17.58 5.51 -7.14
CA ASN A 73 18.32 6.45 -7.96
C ASN A 73 19.53 5.74 -8.59
N PRO A 74 19.40 5.25 -9.84
CA PRO A 74 20.54 4.74 -10.59
C PRO A 74 21.43 5.89 -11.07
N SER A 75 22.76 5.69 -11.09
CA SER A 75 23.70 6.76 -11.48
C SER A 75 23.68 7.13 -12.97
N ASN A 76 23.08 6.31 -13.84
CA ASN A 76 23.00 6.53 -15.29
C ASN A 76 21.61 6.25 -15.89
N ALA A 77 20.56 6.26 -15.07
CA ALA A 77 19.18 6.14 -15.51
C ALA A 77 18.28 7.04 -14.66
N ASN A 78 17.01 7.18 -15.06
CA ASN A 78 16.07 8.02 -14.33
C ASN A 78 15.71 7.39 -12.97
N PRO A 79 15.52 8.20 -11.93
CA PRO A 79 15.03 7.71 -10.64
C PRO A 79 13.56 7.33 -10.71
N GLU A 80 13.14 6.40 -9.85
CA GLU A 80 11.74 5.96 -9.73
C GLU A 80 11.32 5.93 -8.26
N THR A 81 10.10 6.38 -7.97
CA THR A 81 9.60 6.55 -6.59
C THR A 81 8.36 5.71 -6.33
N VAL A 82 8.33 5.05 -5.17
CA VAL A 82 7.14 4.40 -4.62
C VAL A 82 6.77 5.01 -3.26
N VAL A 83 5.48 5.22 -3.03
CA VAL A 83 4.98 5.63 -1.71
C VAL A 83 4.57 4.38 -0.92
N VAL A 84 5.13 4.22 0.27
CA VAL A 84 4.83 3.12 1.19
C VAL A 84 4.01 3.65 2.37
N HIS A 85 2.97 2.90 2.74
CA HIS A 85 2.14 3.14 3.91
C HIS A 85 2.17 1.91 4.82
N VAL A 86 2.67 2.07 6.04
CA VAL A 86 2.68 1.01 7.06
C VAL A 86 1.39 1.05 7.86
N LEU A 87 0.63 -0.05 7.83
CA LEU A 87 -0.66 -0.19 8.50
C LEU A 87 -0.48 -0.75 9.92
N ASN A 88 -1.14 -0.15 10.91
CA ASN A 88 -1.40 -0.81 12.18
C ASN A 88 -2.54 -1.81 11.97
N GLY A 89 -2.30 -3.07 12.32
CA GLY A 89 -3.22 -4.20 12.07
C GLY A 89 -4.55 -4.17 12.83
N GLU A 90 -4.98 -3.03 13.36
CA GLU A 90 -6.18 -2.90 14.20
C GLU A 90 -7.42 -2.36 13.48
N HIS A 91 -7.35 -2.13 12.17
CA HIS A 91 -8.53 -1.72 11.39
C HIS A 91 -9.07 -2.92 10.60
N PRO A 92 -9.98 -3.75 11.16
CA PRO A 92 -10.76 -4.64 10.34
C PRO A 92 -11.48 -3.78 9.30
N ALA A 93 -11.42 -4.19 8.02
CA ALA A 93 -12.16 -3.52 6.97
C ALA A 93 -13.61 -3.36 7.42
N ALA A 94 -14.19 -2.18 7.18
CA ALA A 94 -15.62 -1.98 7.37
C ALA A 94 -16.36 -2.88 6.36
N MET A 95 -16.67 -4.11 6.77
CA MET A 95 -17.58 -4.97 6.01
C MET A 95 -18.95 -4.30 6.10
N GLN A 96 -19.35 -3.60 5.04
CA GLN A 96 -20.73 -3.17 4.87
C GLN A 96 -21.59 -4.45 4.85
N HIS A 97 -22.16 -4.83 5.99
CA HIS A 97 -23.30 -5.73 6.00
C HIS A 97 -24.40 -4.99 5.25
N GLY A 98 -24.74 -5.51 4.06
CA GLY A 98 -25.84 -5.02 3.25
C GLY A 98 -27.05 -4.86 4.16
N GLY A 99 -27.57 -3.63 4.23
CA GLY A 99 -28.65 -3.27 5.13
C GLY A 99 -29.79 -4.28 4.98
N GLN A 100 -30.19 -4.88 6.10
CA GLN A 100 -31.53 -5.44 6.19
C GLN A 100 -32.49 -4.33 5.76
N LEU A 101 -33.13 -4.49 4.59
CA LEU A 101 -34.34 -3.75 4.28
C LEU A 101 -35.34 -4.12 5.37
N ARG A 102 -35.38 -3.34 6.44
CA ARG A 102 -36.55 -3.27 7.30
C ARG A 102 -37.65 -2.71 6.40
N LEU A 103 -38.41 -3.62 5.79
CA LEU A 103 -39.77 -3.32 5.37
C LEU A 103 -40.56 -3.04 6.66
N GLU A 104 -40.34 -1.85 7.23
CA GLU A 104 -41.36 -1.21 8.02
C GLU A 104 -42.47 -0.89 7.03
N TYR A 105 -43.36 -1.86 6.82
CA TYR A 105 -44.63 -1.61 6.17
C TYR A 105 -45.29 -0.50 6.98
N PRO A 106 -45.37 0.73 6.46
CA PRO A 106 -45.97 1.82 7.20
C PRO A 106 -47.40 1.40 7.47
N PHE A 107 -47.90 1.63 8.69
CA PHE A 107 -49.30 1.35 9.05
C PHE A 107 -50.28 1.89 7.99
N PHE A 108 -49.92 3.02 7.35
CA PHE A 108 -50.65 3.61 6.23
C PHE A 108 -50.81 2.70 5.01
N VAL A 109 -49.83 1.86 4.66
CA VAL A 109 -49.94 0.92 3.53
C VAL A 109 -50.89 -0.23 3.87
N VAL A 110 -50.88 -0.70 5.13
CA VAL A 110 -51.85 -1.69 5.63
C VAL A 110 -53.25 -1.09 5.68
N LEU A 111 -53.38 0.14 6.17
CA LEU A 111 -54.65 0.84 6.23
C LEU A 111 -55.22 1.10 4.83
N PHE A 112 -54.36 1.51 3.89
CA PHE A 112 -54.76 1.76 2.50
C PHE A 112 -55.20 0.49 1.79
N SER A 113 -54.45 -0.62 1.93
CA SER A 113 -54.86 -1.91 1.36
C SER A 113 -56.17 -2.43 1.95
N LEU A 114 -56.41 -2.27 3.25
CA LEU A 114 -57.70 -2.59 3.87
C LEU A 114 -58.83 -1.69 3.36
N LEU A 115 -58.57 -0.40 3.16
CA LEU A 115 -59.56 0.55 2.65
C LEU A 115 -59.97 0.22 1.21
N VAL A 116 -59.02 -0.12 0.34
CA VAL A 116 -59.30 -0.56 -1.03
C VAL A 116 -60.13 -1.85 -1.03
N ALA A 117 -59.78 -2.83 -0.19
CA ALA A 117 -60.53 -4.07 -0.09
C ALA A 117 -61.98 -3.87 0.42
N LEU A 118 -62.20 -2.94 1.36
CA LEU A 118 -63.52 -2.61 1.91
C LEU A 118 -64.38 -1.77 0.95
N LEU A 119 -63.74 -0.89 0.16
CA LEU A 119 -64.43 -0.05 -0.82
C LEU A 119 -64.64 -0.75 -2.17
N GLY A 120 -64.05 -1.94 -2.38
CA GLY A 120 -64.27 -2.78 -3.55
C GLY A 120 -63.82 -2.15 -4.87
N LEU A 121 -62.81 -1.29 -4.82
CA LEU A 121 -62.13 -0.69 -5.99
C LEU A 121 -61.08 -1.64 -6.57
#